data_AF-D2S8E3-F1
#
_entry.id   AF-D2S8E3-F1
#
_cell.length_a   1.000
_cell.length_b   1.000
_cell.length_c   1.000
_cell.angle_alpha   90.00
_cell.angle_beta   90.00
_cell.angle_gamma   90.00
#
_symmetry.space_group_name_H-M   'P 1'
#
loop_
_entity.id
_entity.type
_entity.pdbx_description
1 polymer ?
#
loop_
_entity_poly.entity_id
_entity_poly.type
_entity_poly.pdbx_seq_one_letter_code
_entity_poly.pdbx_strand_id
1 'polypeptide(L)'
;MGGRRHQGEFFVVQFRSCPPSVGDAVEMHHALHRAVTRLGSAGTAIRWCAAWLLPDDCRCLCLVQAEREADVVLARDLAALPTASVLPARALDRPPLPRTGSRS
;
A
#
# COMPACT_ATOMS: atom_id res chain seq x y z
N MET A 1 19.06 -21.21 -14.93
CA MET A 1 19.19 -19.88 -14.28
C MET A 1 17.80 -19.32 -14.06
N GLY A 2 17.22 -19.47 -12.87
CA GLY A 2 15.90 -18.92 -12.54
C GLY A 2 16.07 -17.74 -11.59
N GLY A 3 15.87 -16.52 -12.11
CA GLY A 3 15.99 -15.29 -11.32
C GLY A 3 15.06 -15.35 -10.11
N ARG A 4 15.64 -15.26 -8.91
CA ARG A 4 14.89 -14.99 -7.68
C ARG A 4 14.22 -13.64 -7.88
N ARG A 5 12.95 -13.65 -8.28
CA ARG A 5 12.09 -12.45 -8.22
C ARG A 5 12.13 -12.02 -6.75
N HIS A 6 12.71 -10.85 -6.47
CA HIS A 6 12.66 -10.25 -5.14
C HIS A 6 11.20 -10.24 -4.70
N GLN A 7 10.84 -11.12 -3.76
CA GLN A 7 9.55 -11.05 -3.11
C GLN A 7 9.66 -9.84 -2.19
N GLY A 8 9.30 -8.65 -2.68
CA GLY A 8 9.22 -7.47 -1.84
C GLY A 8 8.36 -7.78 -0.61
N GLU A 9 8.75 -7.24 0.54
CA GLU A 9 8.03 -7.40 1.79
C GLU A 9 6.67 -6.69 1.71
N PHE A 10 5.70 -7.18 2.48
CA PHE A 10 4.40 -6.53 2.58
C PHE A 10 4.36 -5.63 3.80
N PHE A 11 3.68 -4.50 3.65
CA PHE A 11 3.43 -3.54 4.71
C PHE A 11 1.96 -3.16 4.71
N VAL A 12 1.37 -3.10 5.91
CA VAL A 12 0.04 -2.56 6.12
C VAL A 12 0.19 -1.12 6.60
N VAL A 13 -0.38 -0.18 5.84
CA VAL A 13 -0.54 1.21 6.25
C VAL A 13 -1.96 1.37 6.78
N GLN A 14 -2.06 1.72 8.06
CA GLN A 14 -3.34 1.94 8.74
C GLN A 14 -3.52 3.40 9.15
N PHE A 15 -4.70 3.94 8.87
CA PHE A 15 -5.07 5.29 9.30
C PHE A 15 -6.57 5.39 9.51
N ARG A 16 -6.95 6.40 10.28
CA ARG A 16 -8.33 6.75 10.60
C ARG A 16 -8.51 8.24 10.38
N SER A 17 -9.64 8.66 9.83
CA SER A 17 -10.00 10.08 9.81
C SER A 17 -10.27 10.57 11.24
N CYS A 18 -9.86 11.81 11.52
CA CYS A 18 -10.13 12.50 12.77
C CYS A 18 -10.48 13.97 12.46
N PRO A 19 -11.76 14.39 12.62
CA PRO A 19 -12.89 13.61 13.15
C PRO A 19 -13.29 12.41 12.27
N PRO A 20 -13.99 11.40 12.82
CA PRO A 20 -14.39 10.22 12.06
C PRO A 20 -15.34 10.59 10.91
N SER A 21 -14.92 10.26 9.70
CA SER A 21 -15.63 10.51 8.45
C SER A 21 -15.20 9.48 7.41
N VAL A 22 -16.16 8.76 6.83
CA VAL A 22 -15.90 7.81 5.74
C VAL A 22 -15.36 8.54 4.50
N GLY A 23 -15.92 9.72 4.18
CA GLY A 23 -15.45 10.53 3.06
C GLY A 23 -13.98 10.91 3.19
N ASP A 24 -13.59 11.39 4.37
CA ASP A 24 -12.19 11.78 4.62
C ASP A 24 -11.27 10.56 4.60
N ALA A 25 -11.71 9.42 5.14
CA ALA A 25 -10.93 8.19 5.07
C ALA A 25 -10.70 7.71 3.62
N VAL A 26 -11.68 7.91 2.73
CA VAL A 26 -11.56 7.62 1.29
C VAL A 26 -10.59 8.59 0.61
N GLU A 27 -10.66 9.89 0.91
CA GLU A 27 -9.72 10.87 0.36
C GLU A 27 -8.27 10.61 0.81
N MET A 28 -8.07 10.28 2.09
CA MET A 28 -6.78 9.85 2.64
C MET A 28 -6.25 8.59 1.93
N HIS A 29 -7.12 7.62 1.65
CA HIS A 29 -6.79 6.45 0.83
C HIS A 29 -6.34 6.84 -0.58
N HIS A 30 -7.06 7.75 -1.24
CA HIS A 30 -6.68 8.23 -2.57
C HIS A 30 -5.33 8.96 -2.56
N ALA A 31 -5.04 9.75 -1.54
CA ALA A 31 -3.75 10.40 -1.36
C ALA A 31 -2.62 9.37 -1.27
N LEU A 32 -2.77 8.35 -0.43
CA LEU A 32 -1.77 7.28 -0.29
C LEU A 32 -1.61 6.46 -1.57
N HIS A 33 -2.70 6.08 -2.22
CA HIS A 33 -2.65 5.33 -3.49
C HIS A 33 -1.88 6.12 -4.57
N ARG A 34 -2.13 7.43 -4.67
CA ARG A 34 -1.41 8.31 -5.61
C ARG A 34 0.07 8.43 -5.26
N ALA A 35 0.43 8.56 -3.98
CA ALA A 35 1.82 8.63 -3.55
C ALA A 35 2.59 7.34 -3.89
N VAL A 36 2.02 6.17 -3.56
CA VAL A 36 2.60 4.86 -3.90
C VAL A 36 2.76 4.70 -5.41
N THR A 37 1.73 5.04 -6.19
CA THR A 37 1.77 4.94 -7.66
C THR A 37 2.85 5.84 -8.25
N ARG A 38 2.99 7.08 -7.75
CA ARG A 38 4.01 8.03 -8.21
C ARG A 38 5.42 7.53 -7.92
N LEU A 39 5.68 7.06 -6.70
CA LEU A 39 6.99 6.49 -6.34
C LEU A 39 7.32 5.27 -7.20
N GLY A 40 6.36 4.36 -7.40
CA GLY A 40 6.53 3.20 -8.28
C GLY A 40 6.85 3.61 -9.72
N SER A 41 6.16 4.61 -10.25
CA SER A 41 6.43 5.14 -11.60
C SER A 41 7.79 5.85 -11.72
N ALA A 42 8.33 6.37 -10.61
CA ALA A 42 9.64 7.00 -10.53
C ALA A 42 10.79 6.00 -10.33
N GLY A 43 10.49 4.69 -10.29
CA GLY A 43 11.49 3.63 -10.17
C GLY A 43 11.74 3.14 -8.74
N THR A 44 11.02 3.65 -7.74
CA THR A 44 11.04 3.07 -6.39
C THR A 44 10.39 1.68 -6.44
N ALA A 45 11.02 0.67 -5.83
CA ALA A 45 10.50 -0.69 -5.76
C ALA A 45 9.33 -0.80 -4.74
N ILE A 46 8.21 -0.17 -5.08
CA ILE A 46 6.98 -0.09 -4.27
C ILE A 46 5.75 -0.31 -5.15
N ARG A 47 4.73 -0.99 -4.63
CA ARG A 47 3.52 -1.35 -5.36
C ARG A 47 2.29 -1.42 -4.46
N TRP A 48 1.19 -0.84 -4.92
CA TRP A 48 -0.12 -1.01 -4.30
C TRP A 48 -0.67 -2.42 -4.53
N CYS A 49 -1.18 -3.07 -3.49
CA CYS A 49 -1.71 -4.44 -3.58
C CYS A 49 -3.22 -4.50 -3.35
N ALA A 50 -3.70 -3.97 -2.23
CA ALA A 50 -5.13 -4.00 -1.86
C ALA A 50 -5.43 -2.93 -0.81
N ALA A 51 -6.71 -2.61 -0.60
CA ALA A 51 -7.14 -1.88 0.59
C ALA A 51 -8.55 -2.24 1.00
N TRP A 52 -8.82 -2.02 2.29
CA TRP A 52 -10.13 -2.19 2.90
C TRP A 52 -10.46 -0.96 3.73
N LEU A 53 -11.72 -0.52 3.65
CA LEU A 53 -12.31 0.45 4.55
C LEU A 53 -13.17 -0.31 5.56
N LEU A 54 -12.95 -0.05 6.85
CA LEU A 54 -13.79 -0.48 7.95
C LEU A 54 -14.72 0.71 8.26
N PRO A 55 -15.97 0.71 7.77
CA PRO A 55 -16.84 1.89 7.81
C PRO A 55 -17.18 2.31 9.24
N ASP A 56 -17.43 1.34 10.12
CA ASP A 56 -17.81 1.60 11.53
C ASP A 56 -16.70 2.34 12.30
N ASP A 57 -15.44 2.11 11.92
CA ASP A 57 -14.27 2.75 12.54
C ASP A 57 -13.77 3.97 11.76
N CYS A 58 -14.28 4.23 10.55
CA CYS A 58 -13.69 5.16 9.58
C CYS A 58 -12.18 4.90 9.37
N ARG A 59 -11.79 3.62 9.34
CA ARG A 59 -10.39 3.17 9.29
C ARG A 59 -10.07 2.51 7.96
N CYS A 60 -8.96 2.88 7.36
CA CYS A 60 -8.44 2.24 6.17
C CYS A 60 -7.25 1.33 6.51
N LEU A 61 -7.24 0.15 5.89
CA LEU A 61 -6.12 -0.79 5.90
C LEU A 61 -5.62 -0.94 4.46
N CYS A 62 -4.42 -0.44 4.18
CA CYS A 62 -3.84 -0.45 2.84
C CYS A 62 -2.64 -1.39 2.80
N LEU A 63 -2.66 -2.39 1.92
CA LEU A 63 -1.57 -3.32 1.70
C LEU A 63 -0.66 -2.80 0.58
N VAL A 64 0.61 -2.59 0.92
CA VAL A 64 1.66 -2.13 0.01
C VAL A 64 2.78 -3.15 0.01
N GLN A 65 3.30 -3.48 -1.18
CA GLN A 65 4.51 -4.26 -1.33
C GLN A 65 5.68 -3.31 -1.56
N ALA A 66 6.80 -3.49 -0.85
CA ALA A 66 8.00 -2.69 -1.04
C ALA A 66 9.27 -3.50 -0.74
N GLU A 67 10.42 -3.06 -1.26
CA GLU A 67 11.71 -3.63 -0.84
C GLU A 67 12.12 -3.19 0.57
N ARG A 68 11.70 -1.99 1.00
CA ARG A 68 12.06 -1.42 2.30
C ARG A 68 10.89 -0.68 2.93
N GLU A 69 10.78 -0.75 4.24
CA GLU A 69 9.80 0.01 5.02
C GLU A 69 9.92 1.52 4.77
N ALA A 70 11.15 2.02 4.63
CA ALA A 70 11.44 3.44 4.38
C ALA A 70 10.73 4.00 3.13
N ASP A 71 10.53 3.18 2.10
CA ASP A 71 9.83 3.59 0.88
C ASP A 71 8.32 3.73 1.12
N VAL A 72 7.75 2.91 2.02
CA VAL A 72 6.36 3.00 2.45
C VAL A 72 6.15 4.20 3.38
N VAL A 73 7.10 4.46 4.28
CA VAL A 73 7.11 5.67 5.13
C VAL A 73 7.18 6.93 4.26
N LEU A 74 8.03 6.95 3.23
CA LEU A 74 8.07 8.06 2.29
C LEU A 74 6.73 8.26 1.56
N ALA A 75 6.09 7.17 1.11
CA ALA A 75 4.77 7.25 0.48
C ALA A 75 3.70 7.82 1.43
N ARG A 76 3.73 7.41 2.70
CA ARG A 76 2.85 7.91 3.76
C ARG A 76 3.06 9.41 3.98
N ASP A 77 4.31 9.86 4.05
CA ASP A 77 4.65 11.26 4.29
C ASP A 77 4.24 12.14 3.10
N LEU A 78 4.46 11.66 1.86
CA LEU A 78 3.97 12.31 0.64
C LEU A 78 2.45 12.39 0.56
N ALA A 79 1.75 11.47 1.22
CA ALA A 79 0.29 11.50 1.36
C ALA A 79 -0.19 12.40 2.50
N ALA A 80 0.71 13.09 3.20
CA ALA A 80 0.43 13.89 4.39
C ALA A 80 -0.27 13.10 5.51
N LEU A 81 0.14 11.84 5.72
CA LEU A 81 -0.42 10.94 6.74
C LEU A 81 0.57 10.60 7.86
N PRO A 82 1.21 11.58 8.54
CA PRO A 82 2.32 11.31 9.46
C PRO A 82 1.93 10.44 10.67
N THR A 83 0.66 10.42 11.05
CA THR A 83 0.12 9.63 12.16
C THR A 83 -0.31 8.21 11.75
N ALA A 84 -0.28 7.88 10.45
CA ALA A 84 -0.60 6.55 9.98
C ALA A 84 0.51 5.56 10.39
N SER A 85 0.11 4.41 10.92
CA SER A 85 1.06 3.34 11.27
C SER A 85 1.44 2.58 10.01
N VAL A 86 2.72 2.23 9.91
CA VAL A 86 3.27 1.31 8.89
C VAL A 86 3.71 0.06 9.65
N LEU A 87 3.14 -1.10 9.30
CA LEU A 87 3.39 -2.36 9.99
C LEU A 87 3.86 -3.41 9.00
N PRO A 88 4.95 -4.15 9.27
CA PRO A 88 5.35 -5.27 8.41
C PRO A 88 4.28 -6.37 8.44
N ALA A 89 4.05 -6.99 7.29
CA ALA A 89 3.06 -8.03 7.10
C ALA A 89 3.64 -9.21 6.31
N ARG A 90 3.13 -10.42 6.58
CA ARG A 90 3.46 -11.63 5.83
C ARG A 90 2.18 -12.19 5.22
N ALA A 91 2.23 -12.46 3.93
CA ALA A 91 1.15 -13.18 3.27
C ALA A 91 1.16 -14.63 3.78
N LEU A 92 0.02 -15.10 4.31
CA LEU A 92 -0.15 -16.49 4.70
C LEU A 92 -0.37 -17.40 3.49
N ASP A 93 -1.03 -16.86 2.47
CA ASP A 93 -1.21 -17.50 1.17
C ASP A 93 -0.35 -16.81 0.11
N ARG A 94 0.08 -17.58 -0.89
CA ARG A 94 0.76 -16.99 -2.06
C ARG A 94 -0.25 -16.06 -2.76
N PRO A 95 0.02 -14.75 -2.90
CA PRO A 95 -0.86 -13.89 -3.65
C PRO A 95 -0.95 -14.40 -5.09
N PRO A 96 -2.15 -14.41 -5.71
CA PRO A 96 -2.29 -14.87 -7.09
C PRO A 96 -1.34 -14.05 -7.96
N LEU A 97 -0.42 -14.75 -8.64
CA LEU A 97 0.48 -14.09 -9.58
C LEU A 97 -0.37 -13.38 -10.63
N PRO A 98 -0.09 -12.11 -10.97
CA PRO A 98 -0.78 -11.48 -12.09
C PRO A 98 -0.55 -12.34 -13.33
N ARG A 99 -1.64 -12.74 -13.98
CA ARG A 99 -1.57 -13.42 -15.28
C ARG A 99 -0.94 -12.42 -16.24
N THR A 100 0.33 -12.62 -16.58
CA THR A 100 0.92 -11.99 -17.76
C THR A 100 0.08 -12.47 -18.94
N GLY A 101 -0.79 -11.59 -19.44
CA GLY A 101 -1.61 -11.84 -20.61
C GLY A 101 -0.67 -12.14 -21.77
N SER A 102 -0.56 -13.42 -22.11
CA SER A 102 -0.10 -13.86 -23.42
C SER A 102 -1.17 -13.41 -24.41
N ARG A 103 -0.93 -12.27 -25.07
CA ARG A 103 -1.64 -11.95 -26.31
C ARG A 103 -0.83 -12.56 -27.43
N SER A 104 -1.41 -13.59 -28.05
CA SER A 104 -1.09 -14.05 -29.40
C SER A 104 -1.50 -12.99 -30.43
#